data_AF-A0A962E1C6-F1
#
_entry.id   AF-A0A962E1C6-F1
#
_cell.length_a   1.000
_cell.length_b   1.000
_cell.length_c   1.000
_cell.angle_alpha   90.00
_cell.angle_beta   90.00
_cell.angle_gamma   90.00
#
_symmetry.space_group_name_H-M   'P 1'
#
loop_
_entity.id
_entity.type
_entity.pdbx_description
1 polymer ?
#
loop_
_entity_poly.entity_id
_entity_poly.type
_entity_poly.pdbx_seq_one_letter_code
_entity_poly.pdbx_strand_id
1 'polypeptide(L)'
;IFTLAPVFAALWIKLGKRNMDPSTPVKFSLGLIQVGLGFGALLLGAMFPGESGKVAWLWLALAYLIHTTAELSLSPVGLSAVTKLSIKSVVSMVMGVWFLATALSEVVAALLAKIAALDTEELNTLTVVEQLDKYNELWMTLIYLGVGLGLFMLIISPFLKKGMKGIH
;
A
#
# COMPACT_ATOMS: atom_id res chain seq x y z
N ILE A 1 -6.21 -7.59 10.71
CA ILE A 1 -5.26 -6.63 11.33
C ILE A 1 -4.84 -7.09 12.74
N PHE A 2 -5.75 -7.13 13.73
CA PHE A 2 -5.39 -7.44 15.14
C PHE A 2 -4.64 -8.75 15.37
N THR A 3 -4.94 -9.80 14.60
CA THR A 3 -4.25 -11.10 14.69
C THR A 3 -2.90 -11.12 13.98
N LEU A 4 -2.74 -10.37 12.89
CA LEU A 4 -1.52 -10.32 12.08
C LEU A 4 -0.48 -9.34 12.66
N ALA A 5 -0.94 -8.30 13.37
CA ALA A 5 -0.08 -7.31 14.00
C ALA A 5 1.00 -7.90 14.92
N PRO A 6 0.71 -8.80 15.89
CA PRO A 6 1.73 -9.41 16.73
C PRO A 6 2.69 -10.31 15.95
N VAL A 7 2.22 -10.96 14.87
CA VAL A 7 3.06 -11.78 13.99
C VAL A 7 4.08 -10.92 13.24
N PHE A 8 3.64 -9.79 12.68
CA PHE A 8 4.51 -8.85 11.99
C PHE A 8 5.48 -8.16 12.95
N ALA A 9 5.03 -7.79 14.15
CA ALA A 9 5.92 -7.26 15.19
C ALA A 9 7.01 -8.28 15.56
N ALA A 10 6.65 -9.56 15.76
CA ALA A 10 7.60 -10.63 16.05
C ALA A 10 8.58 -10.87 14.88
N LEU A 11 8.13 -10.75 13.64
CA LEU A 11 8.97 -10.84 12.44
C LEU A 11 10.08 -9.78 12.46
N TRP A 12 9.73 -8.52 12.70
CA TRP A 12 10.72 -7.43 12.78
C TRP A 12 11.68 -7.59 13.95
N ILE A 13 11.19 -7.99 15.13
CA ILE A 13 12.05 -8.27 16.29
C ILE A 13 13.03 -9.42 15.98
N LYS A 14 12.57 -10.47 15.30
CA LYS A 14 13.42 -11.62 14.91
C LYS A 14 14.49 -11.21 13.88
N LEU A 15 14.15 -10.35 12.93
CA LEU A 15 15.10 -9.78 11.97
C LEU A 15 16.12 -8.87 12.66
N GLY A 16 15.69 -8.06 13.62
CA GLY A 16 16.55 -7.25 14.48
C GLY A 16 17.55 -8.07 15.28
N LYS A 17 17.10 -9.17 15.92
CA LYS A 17 17.98 -10.10 16.65
C LYS A 17 19.03 -10.79 15.76
N ARG A 18 18.82 -10.82 14.44
CA ARG A 18 19.74 -11.40 13.45
C ARG A 18 20.65 -10.37 12.79
N ASN A 19 20.64 -9.11 13.23
CA ASN A 19 21.33 -7.98 12.56
C ASN A 19 20.94 -7.80 11.08
N MET A 20 19.76 -8.30 10.68
CA MET A 20 19.22 -8.20 9.33
C MET A 20 18.09 -7.17 9.27
N ASP A 21 18.04 -6.23 10.20
CA ASP A 21 16.95 -5.26 10.23
C ASP A 21 17.06 -4.30 9.03
N PRO A 22 16.09 -4.31 8.09
CA PRO A 22 16.12 -3.37 6.98
C PRO A 22 15.98 -1.94 7.50
N SER A 23 16.62 -0.98 6.84
CA SER A 23 16.42 0.42 7.21
C SER A 23 14.97 0.83 7.03
N THR A 24 14.51 1.81 7.82
CA THR A 24 13.14 2.36 7.73
C THR A 24 12.70 2.69 6.29
N PRO A 25 13.52 3.32 5.43
CA PRO A 25 13.16 3.53 4.03
C PRO A 25 12.96 2.24 3.22
N VAL A 26 13.72 1.18 3.50
CA VAL A 26 13.57 -0.12 2.84
C VAL A 26 12.29 -0.81 3.30
N LYS A 27 11.97 -0.80 4.60
CA LYS A 27 10.69 -1.33 5.12
C LYS A 27 9.50 -0.64 4.47
N PHE A 28 9.58 0.67 4.32
CA PHE A 28 8.55 1.46 3.67
C PHE A 28 8.41 1.10 2.19
N SER A 29 9.53 0.98 1.46
CA SER A 29 9.57 0.57 0.05
C SER A 29 8.93 -0.80 -0.16
N LEU A 30 9.23 -1.78 0.70
CA LEU A 30 8.63 -3.11 0.65
C LEU A 30 7.11 -3.07 0.85
N GLY A 31 6.63 -2.22 1.78
CA GLY A 31 5.20 -1.99 1.96
C GLY A 31 4.53 -1.41 0.72
N LEU A 32 5.13 -0.40 0.08
CA LEU A 32 4.59 0.19 -1.17
C LEU A 32 4.51 -0.82 -2.32
N ILE A 33 5.56 -1.62 -2.52
CA ILE A 33 5.55 -2.69 -3.52
C ILE A 33 4.44 -3.70 -3.20
N GLN A 34 4.28 -4.06 -1.93
CA GLN A 34 3.26 -4.99 -1.49
C GLN A 34 1.83 -4.46 -1.71
N VAL A 35 1.57 -3.16 -1.53
CA VAL A 35 0.29 -2.54 -1.91
C VAL A 35 0.01 -2.72 -3.39
N GLY A 36 1.00 -2.45 -4.26
CA GLY A 36 0.88 -2.66 -5.70
C GLY A 36 0.60 -4.13 -6.05
N LEU A 37 1.31 -5.08 -5.43
CA LEU A 37 1.07 -6.51 -5.61
C LEU A 37 -0.33 -6.95 -5.17
N GLY A 38 -0.93 -6.30 -4.16
CA GLY A 38 -2.30 -6.57 -3.74
C GLY A 38 -3.33 -6.23 -4.83
N PHE A 39 -3.12 -5.15 -5.59
CA PHE A 39 -3.92 -4.87 -6.79
C PHE A 39 -3.64 -5.84 -7.93
N GLY A 40 -2.40 -6.33 -8.03
CA GLY A 40 -2.03 -7.43 -8.94
C GLY A 40 -2.85 -8.71 -8.69
N ALA A 41 -3.14 -9.04 -7.42
CA ALA A 41 -4.00 -10.18 -7.10
C ALA A 41 -5.43 -9.99 -7.62
N LEU A 42 -5.98 -8.77 -7.61
CA LEU A 42 -7.30 -8.47 -8.16
C LEU A 42 -7.31 -8.59 -9.68
N LEU A 43 -6.29 -8.04 -10.35
CA LEU A 43 -6.12 -8.16 -11.80
C LEU A 43 -6.02 -9.63 -12.24
N LEU A 44 -5.23 -10.44 -11.54
CA LEU A 44 -5.13 -11.87 -11.81
C LEU A 44 -6.49 -12.57 -11.63
N GLY A 45 -7.24 -12.22 -10.58
CA GLY A 45 -8.59 -12.73 -10.39
C GLY A 45 -9.54 -12.38 -11.54
N ALA A 46 -9.38 -11.18 -12.11
CA ALA A 46 -10.16 -10.72 -13.25
C ALA A 46 -9.82 -11.42 -14.57
N MET A 47 -8.60 -11.92 -14.73
CA MET A 47 -8.19 -12.70 -15.91
C MET A 47 -8.78 -14.12 -15.93
N PHE A 48 -9.26 -14.62 -14.79
CA PHE A 48 -9.86 -15.95 -14.66
C PHE A 48 -11.28 -15.88 -14.08
N PRO A 49 -12.24 -15.23 -14.78
CA PRO A 49 -13.62 -15.19 -14.35
C PRO A 49 -14.24 -16.59 -14.44
N GLY A 50 -15.15 -16.92 -13.50
CA GLY A 50 -15.93 -18.16 -13.59
C GLY A 50 -16.95 -18.12 -14.73
N GLU A 51 -17.66 -19.23 -14.97
CA GLU A 51 -18.65 -19.36 -16.06
C GLU A 51 -19.75 -18.28 -16.07
N SER A 52 -19.99 -17.63 -14.93
CA SER A 52 -20.95 -16.52 -14.77
C SER A 52 -20.34 -15.12 -14.96
N GLY A 53 -19.07 -15.01 -15.37
CA GLY A 53 -18.33 -13.74 -15.47
C GLY A 53 -17.86 -13.17 -14.13
N LYS A 54 -18.15 -13.83 -13.01
CA LYS A 54 -17.81 -13.36 -11.66
C LYS A 54 -16.42 -13.86 -11.23
N VAL A 55 -15.69 -12.99 -10.54
CA VAL A 55 -14.39 -13.29 -9.93
C VAL A 55 -14.58 -14.03 -8.60
N ALA A 56 -13.74 -15.04 -8.33
CA ALA A 56 -13.78 -15.78 -7.08
C ALA A 56 -13.45 -14.88 -5.87
N TRP A 57 -14.21 -15.01 -4.79
CA TRP A 57 -14.03 -14.23 -3.55
C TRP A 57 -12.62 -14.38 -2.94
N LEU A 58 -11.94 -15.49 -3.22
CA LEU A 58 -10.59 -15.77 -2.74
C LEU A 58 -9.57 -14.71 -3.17
N TRP A 59 -9.73 -14.12 -4.37
CA TRP A 59 -8.84 -13.06 -4.86
C TRP A 59 -9.01 -11.76 -4.08
N LEU A 60 -10.25 -11.41 -3.71
CA LEU A 60 -10.53 -10.30 -2.80
C LEU A 60 -9.92 -10.57 -1.42
N ALA A 61 -10.13 -11.75 -0.86
CA ALA A 61 -9.55 -12.12 0.43
C ALA A 61 -8.02 -12.03 0.42
N LEU A 62 -7.38 -12.48 -0.66
CA LEU A 62 -5.93 -12.39 -0.86
C LEU A 62 -5.45 -10.94 -0.96
N ALA A 63 -6.14 -10.09 -1.74
CA ALA A 63 -5.79 -8.68 -1.85
C ALA A 63 -5.86 -7.96 -0.50
N TYR A 64 -6.94 -8.16 0.27
CA TYR A 64 -7.08 -7.62 1.62
C TYR A 64 -5.99 -8.11 2.57
N LEU A 65 -5.62 -9.39 2.48
CA LEU A 65 -4.53 -9.95 3.27
C LEU A 65 -3.20 -9.25 2.95
N ILE A 66 -2.87 -9.12 1.66
CA ILE A 66 -1.64 -8.48 1.19
C ILE A 66 -1.62 -7.00 1.60
N HIS A 67 -2.70 -6.25 1.38
CA HIS A 67 -2.81 -4.84 1.78
C HIS A 67 -2.69 -4.66 3.29
N THR A 68 -3.32 -5.53 4.08
CA THR A 68 -3.19 -5.51 5.55
C THR A 68 -1.73 -5.68 5.97
N THR A 69 -1.01 -6.63 5.37
CA THR A 69 0.41 -6.85 5.71
C THR A 69 1.32 -5.71 5.26
N ALA A 70 0.97 -5.03 4.17
CA ALA A 70 1.65 -3.82 3.75
C ALA A 70 1.42 -2.66 4.75
N GLU A 71 0.17 -2.47 5.19
CA GLU A 71 -0.20 -1.44 6.16
C GLU A 71 0.51 -1.64 7.51
N LEU A 72 0.64 -2.89 7.96
CA LEU A 72 1.39 -3.26 9.17
C LEU A 72 2.89 -2.94 9.05
N SER A 73 3.41 -2.78 7.84
CA SER A 73 4.80 -2.36 7.60
C SER A 73 4.93 -0.84 7.49
N LEU A 74 3.92 -0.15 6.94
CA LEU A 74 3.96 1.29 6.69
C LEU A 74 3.60 2.12 7.91
N SER A 75 2.53 1.78 8.62
CA SER A 75 1.99 2.60 9.71
C SER A 75 2.95 2.73 10.92
N PRO A 76 3.49 1.66 11.53
CA PRO A 76 4.38 1.81 12.69
C PRO A 76 5.73 2.44 12.30
N VAL A 77 6.23 2.12 11.10
CA VAL A 77 7.52 2.64 10.59
C VAL A 77 7.41 4.13 10.27
N GLY A 78 6.31 4.55 9.63
CA GLY A 78 6.04 5.94 9.29
C GLY A 78 5.90 6.83 10.52
N LEU A 79 5.05 6.45 11.48
CA LEU A 79 4.89 7.21 12.72
C LEU A 79 6.20 7.26 13.55
N SER A 80 6.96 6.17 13.59
CA SER A 80 8.27 6.17 14.27
C SER A 80 9.28 7.08 13.55
N ALA A 81 9.26 7.14 12.22
CA ALA A 81 10.17 8.00 11.46
C ALA A 81 9.86 9.48 11.69
N VAL A 82 8.57 9.84 11.66
CA VAL A 82 8.10 11.21 11.92
C VAL A 82 8.57 11.69 13.29
N THR A 83 8.43 10.89 14.34
CA THR A 83 8.88 11.29 15.68
C THR A 83 10.40 11.38 15.80
N LYS A 84 11.15 10.38 15.33
CA LYS A 84 12.61 10.30 15.53
C LYS A 84 13.39 11.29 14.68
N LEU A 85 12.91 11.64 13.48
CA LEU A 85 13.58 12.56 12.57
C LEU A 85 13.17 14.03 12.79
N SER A 86 12.14 14.27 13.59
CA SER A 86 11.69 15.61 13.92
C SER A 86 12.60 16.31 14.93
N ILE A 87 12.67 17.64 14.83
CA ILE A 87 13.25 18.47 15.88
C ILE A 87 12.33 18.43 17.09
N LYS A 88 12.89 18.21 18.29
CA LYS A 88 12.14 17.97 19.54
C LYS A 88 11.05 19.00 19.83
N SER A 89 11.24 20.25 19.44
CA SER A 89 10.30 21.36 19.68
C SER A 89 9.08 21.38 18.75
N VAL A 90 9.11 20.64 17.63
CA VAL A 90 8.05 20.70 16.58
C VAL A 90 7.46 19.33 16.25
N VAL A 91 7.67 18.32 17.10
CA VAL A 91 7.16 16.95 16.88
C VAL A 91 5.65 16.92 16.66
N SER A 92 4.89 17.71 17.43
CA SER A 92 3.42 17.83 17.28
C SER A 92 3.02 18.43 15.94
N MET A 93 3.79 19.41 15.44
CA MET A 93 3.56 20.02 14.12
C MET A 93 3.82 19.02 13.00
N VAL A 94 4.94 18.28 13.04
CA VAL A 94 5.26 17.28 12.01
C VAL A 94 4.26 16.12 12.04
N MET A 95 3.76 15.73 13.23
CA MET A 95 2.63 14.81 13.34
C MET A 95 1.34 15.37 12.73
N GLY A 96 1.06 16.66 12.90
CA GLY A 96 -0.04 17.33 12.20
C GLY A 96 0.11 17.24 10.68
N VAL A 97 1.31 17.44 10.16
CA VAL A 97 1.62 17.28 8.72
C VAL A 97 1.44 15.84 8.25
N TRP A 98 1.81 14.84 9.07
CA TRP A 98 1.55 13.43 8.76
C TRP A 98 0.06 13.14 8.58
N PHE A 99 -0.78 13.55 9.53
CA PHE A 99 -2.24 13.36 9.41
C PHE A 99 -2.85 14.18 8.28
N LEU A 100 -2.36 15.39 8.03
CA LEU A 100 -2.80 16.20 6.90
C LEU A 100 -2.48 15.51 5.56
N ALA A 101 -1.28 14.93 5.43
CA ALA A 101 -0.90 14.16 4.25
C ALA A 101 -1.81 12.93 4.07
N THR A 102 -2.17 12.23 5.15
CA THR A 102 -3.14 11.13 5.10
C THR A 102 -4.52 11.62 4.62
N ALA A 103 -5.02 12.73 5.15
CA ALA A 103 -6.30 13.31 4.71
C ALA A 103 -6.28 13.69 3.22
N LEU A 104 -5.18 14.28 2.73
CA LEU A 104 -5.01 14.59 1.31
C LEU A 104 -4.94 13.32 0.45
N SER A 105 -4.33 12.24 0.95
CA SER A 105 -4.29 10.97 0.22
C SER A 105 -5.68 10.36 0.01
N GLU A 106 -6.62 10.55 0.95
CA GLU A 106 -8.02 10.13 0.78
C GLU A 106 -8.72 10.93 -0.33
N VAL A 107 -8.43 12.21 -0.47
CA VAL A 107 -8.94 13.02 -1.60
C VAL A 107 -8.40 12.48 -2.93
N VAL A 108 -7.12 12.15 -3.00
CA VAL A 108 -6.51 11.54 -4.19
C VAL A 108 -7.13 10.16 -4.47
N ALA A 109 -7.36 9.35 -3.43
CA ALA A 109 -8.04 8.05 -3.57
C ALA A 109 -9.46 8.21 -4.11
N ALA A 110 -10.21 9.21 -3.65
CA ALA A 110 -11.54 9.51 -4.18
C ALA A 110 -11.51 9.94 -5.65
N LEU A 111 -10.48 10.70 -6.07
CA LEU A 111 -10.30 11.07 -7.47
C LEU A 111 -9.95 9.85 -8.35
N LEU A 112 -9.09 8.96 -7.86
CA LEU A 112 -8.76 7.71 -8.55
C LEU A 112 -9.97 6.77 -8.65
N ALA A 113 -10.79 6.69 -7.61
CA ALA A 113 -12.01 5.89 -7.62
C ALA A 113 -13.04 6.37 -8.64
N LYS A 114 -13.10 7.68 -8.93
CA LYS A 114 -13.96 8.24 -9.99
C LYS A 114 -13.59 7.74 -11.40
N ILE A 115 -12.33 7.37 -11.63
CA ILE A 115 -11.89 6.85 -12.94
C ILE A 115 -12.55 5.49 -13.22
N ALA A 116 -12.78 4.67 -12.19
CA ALA A 116 -13.48 3.39 -12.29
C ALA A 116 -14.96 3.47 -11.88
N ALA A 117 -15.52 4.67 -11.71
CA ALA A 117 -16.93 4.82 -11.39
C ALA A 117 -17.76 4.52 -12.63
N LEU A 118 -18.73 3.61 -12.48
CA LEU A 118 -19.73 3.31 -13.49
C LEU A 118 -20.98 4.15 -13.18
N ASP A 119 -21.51 4.83 -14.20
CA ASP A 119 -22.78 5.54 -14.05
C ASP A 119 -23.94 4.53 -13.98
N THR A 120 -25.07 4.95 -13.37
CA THR A 120 -26.24 4.09 -13.19
C THR A 120 -26.79 3.54 -14.51
N GLU A 121 -26.63 4.26 -15.62
CA GLU A 121 -26.98 3.78 -16.97
C GLU A 121 -26.01 2.71 -17.48
N GLU A 122 -24.71 2.86 -17.21
CA GLU A 122 -23.68 1.88 -17.59
C GLU A 122 -23.83 0.58 -16.81
N LEU A 123 -24.25 0.65 -15.53
CA LEU A 123 -24.47 -0.53 -14.71
C LEU A 123 -25.62 -1.42 -15.21
N ASN A 124 -26.62 -0.82 -15.85
CA ASN A 124 -27.80 -1.51 -16.39
C ASN A 124 -27.63 -1.96 -17.84
N THR A 125 -26.60 -1.46 -18.55
CA THR A 125 -26.38 -1.72 -19.98
C THR A 125 -25.14 -2.58 -20.24
N LEU A 126 -24.10 -2.47 -19.41
CA LEU A 126 -22.87 -3.23 -19.57
C LEU A 126 -22.97 -4.63 -18.97
N THR A 127 -22.44 -5.59 -19.69
CA THR A 127 -22.26 -6.97 -19.21
C THR A 127 -21.23 -7.03 -18.08
N VAL A 128 -21.28 -8.07 -17.24
CA VAL A 128 -20.36 -8.26 -16.09
C VAL A 128 -18.88 -8.22 -16.53
N VAL A 129 -18.59 -8.65 -17.77
CA VAL A 129 -17.24 -8.67 -18.34
C VAL A 129 -16.78 -7.25 -18.69
N GLU A 130 -17.63 -6.43 -19.29
CA GLU A 130 -17.30 -5.04 -19.65
C GLU A 130 -17.13 -4.16 -18.40
N GLN A 131 -17.88 -4.44 -17.33
CA GLN A 131 -17.68 -3.78 -16.03
C GLN A 131 -16.30 -4.13 -15.42
N LEU A 132 -15.85 -5.37 -15.59
CA LEU A 132 -14.57 -5.84 -15.08
C LEU A 132 -13.40 -5.15 -15.80
N ASP A 133 -13.53 -4.91 -17.10
CA ASP A 133 -12.49 -4.23 -17.90
C ASP A 133 -12.24 -2.79 -17.47
N LYS A 134 -13.27 -2.05 -17.02
CA LYS A 134 -13.07 -0.71 -16.44
C LYS A 134 -12.24 -0.75 -15.15
N TYR A 135 -12.42 -1.78 -14.31
CA TYR A 135 -11.62 -1.94 -13.10
C TYR A 135 -10.16 -2.32 -13.41
N ASN A 136 -9.92 -3.04 -14.50
CA ASN A 136 -8.59 -3.46 -14.91
C ASN A 136 -7.66 -2.26 -15.18
N GLU A 137 -8.15 -1.20 -15.80
CA GLU A 137 -7.36 0.02 -16.07
C GLU A 137 -6.93 0.72 -14.78
N LEU A 138 -7.85 0.85 -13.81
CA LEU A 138 -7.55 1.43 -12.51
C LEU A 138 -6.54 0.57 -11.74
N TRP A 139 -6.75 -0.75 -11.68
CA TRP A 139 -5.83 -1.65 -10.97
C TRP A 139 -4.44 -1.66 -11.60
N MET A 140 -4.33 -1.65 -12.93
CA MET A 140 -3.05 -1.52 -13.63
C MET A 140 -2.32 -0.22 -13.26
N THR A 141 -3.05 0.90 -13.24
CA THR A 141 -2.50 2.19 -12.82
C THR A 141 -1.98 2.14 -11.38
N LEU A 142 -2.74 1.53 -10.46
CA LEU A 142 -2.37 1.38 -9.06
C LEU A 142 -1.18 0.42 -8.85
N ILE A 143 -1.08 -0.64 -9.65
CA ILE A 143 0.09 -1.55 -9.65
C ILE A 143 1.34 -0.78 -10.04
N TYR A 144 1.30 -0.06 -11.18
CA TYR A 144 2.46 0.70 -11.64
C TYR A 144 2.86 1.81 -10.67
N LEU A 145 1.88 2.49 -10.08
CA LEU A 145 2.14 3.53 -9.08
C LEU A 145 2.74 2.93 -7.80
N GLY A 146 2.15 1.86 -7.25
CA GLY A 146 2.64 1.22 -6.01
C GLY A 146 4.01 0.58 -6.17
N VAL A 147 4.20 -0.24 -7.21
CA VAL A 147 5.48 -0.90 -7.49
C VAL A 147 6.52 0.11 -7.96
N GLY A 148 6.16 1.05 -8.83
CA GLY A 148 7.06 2.08 -9.35
C GLY A 148 7.59 3.00 -8.25
N LEU A 149 6.71 3.54 -7.40
CA LEU A 149 7.12 4.36 -6.25
C LEU A 149 7.91 3.55 -5.23
N GLY A 150 7.54 2.29 -4.99
CA GLY A 150 8.26 1.40 -4.10
C GLY A 150 9.68 1.09 -4.60
N LEU A 151 9.86 0.81 -5.88
CA LEU A 151 11.18 0.61 -6.49
C LEU A 151 12.01 1.89 -6.50
N PHE A 152 11.40 3.02 -6.85
CA PHE A 152 12.04 4.34 -6.80
C PHE A 152 12.57 4.65 -5.39
N MET A 153 11.74 4.41 -4.37
CA MET A 153 12.13 4.58 -2.97
C MET A 153 13.23 3.60 -2.55
N LEU A 154 13.19 2.36 -3.06
CA LEU A 154 14.22 1.36 -2.79
C LEU A 154 15.58 1.77 -3.39
N ILE A 155 15.58 2.33 -4.60
CA ILE A 155 16.79 2.84 -5.27
C ILE A 155 17.38 4.03 -4.51
N ILE A 156 16.54 4.91 -3.97
CA ILE A 156 16.95 6.10 -3.21
C ILE A 156 17.24 5.78 -1.74
N SER A 157 16.84 4.61 -1.26
CA SER A 157 17.02 4.16 0.12
C SER A 157 18.46 4.28 0.68
N PRO A 158 19.57 4.03 -0.06
CA PRO A 158 20.92 4.24 0.48
C PRO A 158 21.23 5.72 0.76
N PHE A 159 20.70 6.65 -0.05
CA PHE A 159 20.85 8.09 0.17
C PHE A 159 20.03 8.56 1.37
N LEU A 160 18.78 8.08 1.49
CA LEU A 160 17.93 8.38 2.64
C LEU A 160 18.54 7.84 3.94
N LYS A 161 19.05 6.61 3.92
CA LYS A 161 19.73 6.00 5.06
C LYS A 161 20.94 6.83 5.51
N LYS A 162 21.71 7.39 4.58
CA LYS A 162 22.84 8.30 4.89
C LYS A 162 22.36 9.59 5.56
N GLY A 163 21.23 10.14 5.11
CA GLY A 163 20.61 11.34 5.68
C GLY A 163 20.06 11.15 7.11
N MET A 164 19.66 9.93 7.48
CA MET A 164 19.11 9.61 8.80
C MET A 164 20.15 9.56 9.94
N LYS A 165 21.45 9.74 9.66
CA LYS A 165 22.55 9.81 10.65
C LYS A 165 22.49 8.72 11.76
N GLY A 166 22.14 7.48 11.40
CA GLY A 166 22.11 6.34 12.33
C GLY A 166 20.77 6.11 13.04
N ILE A 167 19.73 6.88 12.72
CA ILE A 167 18.37 6.65 13.22
C ILE A 167 17.74 5.49 12.44
N HIS A 168 17.42 4.41 13.15
CA HIS A 168 16.71 3.24 12.64
C HIS A 168 15.23 3.29 12.96
#